data_AF-A0A7S0TUU2-F1
#
_entry.id   AF-A0A7S0TUU2-F1
#
_cell.length_a   1.000
_cell.length_b   1.000
_cell.length_c   1.000
_cell.angle_alpha   90.00
_cell.angle_beta   90.00
_cell.angle_gamma   90.00
#
_symmetry.space_group_name_H-M   'P 1'
#
loop_
_entity.id
_entity.type
_entity.pdbx_description
1 polymer ?
#
loop_
_entity_poly.entity_id
_entity_poly.type
_entity_poly.pdbx_seq_one_letter_code
_entity_poly.pdbx_strand_id
1 'polypeptide(L)'
;VECPRGGVCVSDGTCALRHHAQLCDTGPQITGTWRREGYGLFVLESCPEGTARKDMRRGKAHHNEQYCHPCDSRSEYVLDPDRDDCQRCPPGLVCNGTSKGY
;
A
#
# COMPACT_ATOMS: atom_id res chain seq x y z
N VAL A 1 -16.67 13.61 -3.66
CA VAL A 1 -15.19 13.66 -3.72
C VAL A 1 -14.69 12.43 -3.00
N GLU A 2 -14.17 11.45 -3.72
CA GLU A 2 -13.77 10.14 -3.18
C GLU A 2 -12.38 10.19 -2.52
N CYS A 3 -12.22 9.43 -1.44
CA CYS A 3 -10.96 9.25 -0.75
C CYS A 3 -10.03 8.31 -1.54
N PRO A 4 -8.71 8.51 -1.52
CA PRO A 4 -7.79 7.48 -1.98
C PRO A 4 -8.01 6.18 -1.22
N ARG A 5 -8.06 5.04 -1.92
CA ARG A 5 -8.25 3.72 -1.31
C ARG A 5 -7.23 3.44 -0.21
N GLY A 6 -5.96 3.78 -0.44
CA GLY A 6 -4.89 3.68 0.56
C GLY A 6 -4.77 4.90 1.49
N GLY A 7 -5.57 5.94 1.28
CA GLY A 7 -5.61 7.17 2.08
C GLY A 7 -6.61 7.13 3.22
N VAL A 8 -7.28 6.00 3.46
CA VAL A 8 -8.20 5.85 4.58
C VAL A 8 -7.41 5.56 5.85
N CYS A 9 -7.59 6.40 6.86
CA CYS A 9 -6.96 6.22 8.16
C CYS A 9 -7.46 4.95 8.84
N VAL A 10 -6.52 4.12 9.29
CA VAL A 10 -6.82 2.84 9.97
C VAL A 10 -7.48 3.09 11.33
N SER A 11 -7.23 4.26 11.93
CA SER A 11 -7.76 4.68 13.23
C SER A 11 -9.27 4.93 13.26
N ASP A 12 -9.76 5.71 12.30
CA ASP A 12 -11.08 6.36 12.36
C ASP A 12 -11.81 6.35 11.01
N GLY A 13 -11.21 5.77 9.97
CA GLY A 13 -11.75 5.76 8.63
C GLY A 13 -11.77 7.15 7.97
N THR A 14 -11.12 8.16 8.56
CA THR A 14 -11.04 9.49 7.96
C THR A 14 -10.16 9.47 6.73
N CYS A 15 -10.43 10.41 5.82
CA CYS A 15 -9.64 10.51 4.59
C CYS A 15 -8.39 11.36 4.83
N ALA A 16 -7.25 10.70 4.97
CA ALA A 16 -5.95 11.35 4.84
C ALA A 16 -5.65 11.66 3.37
N LEU A 17 -4.65 12.52 3.14
CA LEU A 17 -4.18 12.88 1.79
C LEU A 17 -5.19 13.66 0.93
N ARG A 18 -6.33 14.06 1.49
CA ARG A 18 -7.34 14.89 0.82
C ARG A 18 -6.93 16.37 0.72
N HIS A 19 -6.20 16.86 1.73
CA HIS A 19 -5.74 18.25 1.83
C HIS A 19 -4.30 18.30 2.35
N HIS A 20 -3.61 19.41 2.08
CA HIS A 20 -2.17 19.66 2.32
C HIS A 20 -1.64 19.33 3.74
N ALA A 21 -2.50 19.09 4.72
CA ALA A 21 -2.15 18.86 6.12
C ALA A 21 -2.89 17.68 6.79
N GLN A 22 -3.74 16.93 6.07
CA GLN A 22 -4.57 15.90 6.70
C GLN A 22 -3.83 14.57 6.74
N LEU A 23 -3.16 14.33 7.86
CA LEU A 23 -2.62 13.05 8.31
C LEU A 23 -3.56 12.47 9.38
N CYS A 24 -3.52 11.17 9.61
CA CYS A 24 -4.32 10.54 10.66
C CYS A 24 -3.87 11.04 12.04
N ASP A 25 -4.79 11.59 12.84
CA ASP A 25 -4.46 12.32 14.08
C ASP A 25 -3.87 11.42 15.19
N THR A 26 -4.12 10.10 15.20
CA THR A 26 -3.71 9.21 16.32
C THR A 26 -3.24 7.79 15.95
N GLY A 27 -2.75 7.55 14.72
CA GLY A 27 -2.14 6.27 14.28
C GLY A 27 -3.07 5.02 14.26
N PRO A 28 -2.74 3.90 13.58
CA PRO A 28 -1.67 3.69 12.62
C PRO A 28 -1.97 4.42 11.31
N GLN A 29 -0.92 5.09 10.83
CA GLN A 29 -0.91 5.86 9.61
C GLN A 29 -1.26 4.96 8.43
N ILE A 30 -1.97 5.54 7.46
CA ILE A 30 -2.14 5.00 6.10
C ILE A 30 -0.99 4.08 5.69
N THR A 31 -1.32 2.89 5.19
CA THR A 31 -0.29 1.90 4.87
C THR A 31 0.58 2.39 3.71
N GLY A 32 1.90 2.32 3.90
CA GLY A 32 2.91 2.71 2.92
C GLY A 32 3.48 4.11 3.11
N THR A 33 4.52 4.41 2.34
CA THR A 33 5.18 5.72 2.30
C THR A 33 4.56 6.55 1.18
N TRP A 34 4.03 7.71 1.54
CA TRP A 34 3.36 8.61 0.60
C TRP A 34 4.17 9.88 0.39
N ARG A 35 4.35 10.26 -0.87
CA ARG A 35 5.04 11.49 -1.26
C ARG A 35 4.06 12.49 -1.83
N ARG A 36 4.16 13.75 -1.40
CA ARG A 36 3.38 14.85 -1.98
C ARG A 36 3.97 15.24 -3.33
N GLU A 37 3.16 15.18 -4.37
CA GLU A 37 3.48 15.68 -5.70
C GLU A 37 2.97 17.13 -5.86
N GLY A 38 3.31 17.77 -6.97
CA GLY A 38 2.73 19.07 -7.32
C GLY A 38 1.20 19.04 -7.31
N TYR A 39 0.56 20.19 -7.08
CA TYR A 39 -0.91 20.34 -7.04
C TYR A 39 -1.62 19.70 -5.84
N GLY A 40 -0.90 19.33 -4.78
CA GLY A 40 -1.50 18.80 -3.54
C GLY A 40 -1.93 17.34 -3.65
N LEU A 41 -1.48 16.64 -4.69
CA LEU A 41 -1.72 15.23 -4.92
C LEU A 41 -0.68 14.39 -4.15
N PHE A 42 -1.06 13.19 -3.78
CA PHE A 42 -0.17 12.25 -3.09
C PHE A 42 0.04 10.99 -3.95
N VAL A 43 1.27 10.49 -3.92
CA VAL A 43 1.72 9.33 -4.67
C VAL A 43 2.29 8.31 -3.70
N LEU A 44 1.90 7.05 -3.86
CA LEU A 44 2.40 5.95 -3.05
C LEU A 44 3.80 5.57 -3.55
N GLU A 45 4.80 5.89 -2.73
CA GLU A 45 6.21 5.68 -3.04
C GLU A 45 6.65 4.27 -2.68
N SER A 46 6.28 3.78 -1.50
CA SER A 46 6.61 2.42 -1.09
C SER A 46 5.59 1.76 -0.19
N CYS A 47 5.64 0.44 -0.10
CA CYS A 47 4.79 -0.39 0.75
C CYS A 47 5.61 -1.25 1.72
N PRO A 48 5.10 -1.53 2.92
CA PRO A 48 5.80 -2.38 3.88
C PRO A 48 5.90 -3.82 3.37
N GLU A 49 6.87 -4.57 3.91
CA GLU A 49 7.00 -6.01 3.64
C GLU A 49 5.67 -6.75 3.93
N GLY A 50 5.36 -7.76 3.12
CA GLY A 50 4.08 -8.48 3.20
C GLY A 50 2.91 -7.77 2.54
N THR A 51 3.14 -6.62 1.89
CA THR A 51 2.15 -5.96 1.05
C THR A 51 2.70 -5.69 -0.34
N ALA A 52 1.87 -5.82 -1.37
CA ALA A 52 2.19 -5.45 -2.74
C ALA A 52 1.61 -4.07 -3.05
N ARG A 53 2.45 -3.18 -3.58
CA ARG A 53 2.04 -1.84 -4.00
C ARG A 53 1.15 -1.93 -5.22
N LYS A 54 -0.10 -1.51 -5.04
CA LYS A 54 -1.08 -1.40 -6.12
C LYS A 54 -1.14 0.06 -6.55
N ASP A 55 -0.31 0.41 -7.51
CA ASP A 55 -0.38 1.65 -8.28
C ASP A 55 -0.44 1.28 -9.77
N MET A 56 -1.37 1.85 -10.55
CA MET A 56 -1.43 1.52 -11.98
C MET A 56 -0.25 2.17 -12.72
N ARG A 57 0.88 1.46 -12.81
CA ARG A 57 2.06 1.83 -13.61
C ARG A 57 1.82 1.87 -15.12
N ARG A 58 0.61 1.50 -15.61
CA ARG A 58 0.27 1.38 -17.05
C ARG A 58 -0.83 2.34 -17.51
N GLY A 59 -0.63 3.63 -17.28
CA GLY A 59 -1.35 4.69 -17.99
C GLY A 59 -2.71 5.04 -17.37
N LYS A 60 -2.72 6.20 -16.68
CA LYS A 60 -3.89 6.83 -16.04
C LYS A 60 -4.42 6.15 -14.78
N ALA A 61 -3.55 5.86 -13.82
CA ALA A 61 -4.01 5.67 -12.43
C ALA A 61 -4.60 6.98 -11.91
N HIS A 62 -5.80 6.95 -11.34
CA HIS A 62 -6.27 8.07 -10.54
C HIS A 62 -5.47 8.08 -9.24
N HIS A 63 -5.06 9.24 -8.73
CA HIS A 63 -4.33 9.34 -7.44
C HIS A 63 -5.08 8.63 -6.29
N ASN A 64 -6.38 8.43 -6.45
CA ASN A 64 -7.26 7.78 -5.49
C ASN A 64 -7.25 6.23 -5.53
N GLU A 65 -6.57 5.60 -6.47
CA GLU A 65 -6.58 4.13 -6.61
C GLU A 65 -5.35 3.44 -6.02
N GLN A 66 -4.41 4.22 -5.48
CA GLN A 66 -3.16 3.72 -4.92
C GLN A 66 -3.39 3.13 -3.52
N TYR A 67 -2.84 1.95 -3.24
CA TYR A 67 -2.86 1.33 -1.91
C TYR A 67 -1.81 0.21 -1.78
N CYS A 68 -1.46 -0.16 -0.55
CA CYS A 68 -0.68 -1.36 -0.26
C CYS A 68 -1.62 -2.54 -0.01
N HIS A 69 -1.57 -3.55 -0.88
CA HIS A 69 -2.39 -4.74 -0.76
C HIS A 69 -1.69 -5.80 0.08
N PRO A 70 -2.23 -6.21 1.24
CA PRO A 70 -1.63 -7.28 2.03
C PRO A 70 -1.72 -8.62 1.29
N CYS A 71 -0.60 -9.33 1.21
CA CYS A 71 -0.58 -10.70 0.72
C CYS A 71 -1.14 -11.66 1.77
N ASP A 72 -1.77 -12.75 1.35
CA ASP A 72 -2.18 -13.79 2.30
C ASP A 72 -0.95 -14.46 2.92
N SER A 73 -0.67 -14.16 4.19
CA SER A 73 0.49 -14.68 4.90
C SER A 73 0.51 -16.21 5.03
N ARG A 74 -0.59 -16.91 4.74
CA ARG A 74 -0.64 -18.39 4.76
C ARG A 74 -0.30 -19.02 3.40
N SER A 75 -0.46 -18.28 2.31
CA SER A 75 -0.45 -18.87 0.96
C SER A 75 0.27 -18.03 -0.08
N GLU A 76 0.70 -16.83 0.26
CA GLU A 76 1.31 -15.86 -0.64
C GLU A 76 2.53 -15.18 -0.03
N TYR A 77 3.38 -14.65 -0.90
CA TYR A 77 4.56 -13.84 -0.54
C TYR A 77 4.78 -12.73 -1.57
N VAL A 78 5.54 -11.72 -1.19
CA VAL A 78 6.04 -10.68 -2.09
C VAL A 78 7.54 -10.51 -1.87
N LEU A 79 8.32 -10.47 -2.95
CA LEU A 79 9.78 -10.29 -2.88
C LEU A 79 10.13 -8.81 -2.78
N ASP A 80 9.64 -8.01 -3.71
CA ASP A 80 9.74 -6.55 -3.71
C ASP A 80 8.33 -5.93 -3.58
N PRO A 81 7.94 -5.46 -2.37
CA PRO A 81 6.67 -4.77 -2.13
C PRO A 81 6.35 -3.65 -3.11
N ASP A 82 7.36 -2.99 -3.68
CA ASP A 82 7.18 -1.81 -4.52
C ASP A 82 7.13 -2.13 -6.00
N ARG A 83 7.48 -3.35 -6.41
CA ARG A 83 7.59 -3.74 -7.82
C ARG A 83 6.83 -5.00 -8.18
N ASP A 84 6.67 -5.91 -7.24
CA ASP A 84 6.07 -7.21 -7.45
C ASP A 84 4.65 -7.28 -6.87
N ASP A 85 3.82 -8.11 -7.50
CA ASP A 85 2.52 -8.48 -6.96
C ASP A 85 2.65 -9.69 -6.05
N CYS A 86 1.71 -9.87 -5.12
CA CYS A 86 1.63 -11.07 -4.29
C CYS A 86 1.65 -12.33 -5.18
N GLN A 87 2.59 -13.23 -4.89
CA GLN A 87 2.79 -14.49 -5.59
C GLN A 87 2.36 -15.65 -4.68
N ARG A 88 1.81 -16.71 -5.27
CA ARG A 88 1.49 -17.93 -4.52
C ARG A 88 2.75 -18.61 -4.01
N CYS A 89 2.70 -19.07 -2.77
CA CYS A 89 3.77 -19.83 -2.16
C CYS A 89 4.01 -21.13 -2.94
N PRO A 90 5.26 -21.45 -3.33
CA PRO A 90 5.56 -22.70 -4.01
C PRO A 90 5.24 -23.91 -3.12
N PRO A 91 4.80 -25.04 -3.70
CA PRO A 91 4.57 -26.26 -2.94
C PRO A 91 5.83 -26.69 -2.18
N GLY A 92 5.67 -26.99 -0.87
CA GLY A 92 6.77 -27.46 -0.02
C GLY A 92 7.55 -26.38 0.73
N LEU A 93 7.18 -25.10 0.57
CA LEU A 93 7.76 -23.98 1.32
C LEU A 93 6.69 -23.36 2.25
N VAL A 94 7.15 -22.77 3.37
CA VAL A 94 6.30 -21.99 4.27
C VAL A 94 6.58 -20.51 3.99
N CYS A 95 5.58 -19.81 3.47
CA CYS A 95 5.63 -18.37 3.30
C CYS A 95 5.02 -17.70 4.54
N ASN A 96 5.63 -16.61 5.02
CA ASN A 96 5.10 -15.81 6.14
C ASN A 96 4.76 -14.38 5.67
N GLY A 97 4.31 -14.22 4.43
CA GLY A 97 4.05 -12.92 3.81
C GLY A 97 5.32 -12.11 3.47
N THR A 98 6.45 -12.30 4.15
CA THR A 98 7.72 -11.65 3.82
C THR A 98 8.69 -12.62 3.15
N SER A 99 9.60 -12.10 2.33
CA SER A 99 10.62 -12.88 1.59
C SER A 99 11.74 -13.45 2.46
N LYS A 100 11.67 -13.30 3.79
CA LYS A 100 12.68 -13.82 4.74
C LYS A 100 12.13 -14.99 5.54
N GLY A 101 12.20 -16.17 4.94
CA GLY A 101 12.13 -17.45 5.64
C GLY A 101 13.36 -18.28 5.28
N TYR A 102 14.48 -18.03 5.96
CA TYR A 102 15.62 -18.94 6.07
C TYR A 102 15.81 -19.28 7.55
#